data_AF-A0A3M1ZAL9-F1
#
_entry.id   AF-A0A3M1ZAL9-F1
#
_cell.length_a   1.000
_cell.length_b   1.000
_cell.length_c   1.000
_cell.angle_alpha   90.00
_cell.angle_beta   90.00
_cell.angle_gamma   90.00
#
_symmetry.space_group_name_H-M   'P 1'
#
loop_
_entity.id
_entity.type
_entity.pdbx_description
1 polymer ?
#
loop_
_entity_poly.entity_id
_entity_poly.type
_entity_poly.pdbx_seq_one_letter_code
_entity_poly.pdbx_strand_id
1 'polypeptide(L)'
;MTSLPRAYLDWNASAPLRPEAREALLEALDRFGNPSSVHTEGREARAVVDGARDAVAAFLGCDPSEVVFTSGGTEANALAIASLAAHAGVRRVVAAPIEHPSVLAPLSHLEAAGWRVRWLPVTPEGVAEIPPDLQGEGFGVLQA
;
A
#
# COMPACT_ATOMS: atom_id res chain seq x y z
N MET A 1 -14.52 -20.67 -38.44
CA MET A 1 -13.87 -20.98 -37.16
C MET A 1 -14.18 -19.84 -36.20
N THR A 2 -15.13 -20.02 -35.30
CA THR A 2 -15.36 -19.09 -34.19
C THR A 2 -14.18 -19.22 -33.22
N SER A 3 -13.39 -18.16 -33.04
CA SER A 3 -12.33 -18.16 -32.05
C SER A 3 -12.95 -18.28 -30.67
N LEU A 4 -12.39 -19.14 -29.81
CA LEU A 4 -12.76 -19.14 -28.40
C LEU A 4 -12.51 -17.75 -27.79
N PRO A 5 -13.40 -17.27 -26.91
CA PRO A 5 -13.19 -16.00 -26.22
C PRO A 5 -11.88 -16.05 -25.42
N ARG A 6 -11.12 -14.96 -25.46
CA ARG A 6 -9.84 -14.83 -24.76
C ARG A 6 -10.07 -14.93 -23.25
N ALA A 7 -9.46 -15.92 -22.61
CA ALA A 7 -9.36 -15.98 -21.15
C ALA A 7 -8.16 -15.14 -20.69
N TYR A 8 -8.38 -14.22 -19.74
CA TYR A 8 -7.32 -13.44 -19.09
C TYR A 8 -7.08 -14.00 -17.69
N LEU A 9 -5.92 -14.63 -17.48
CA LEU A 9 -5.59 -15.41 -16.29
C LEU A 9 -4.44 -14.77 -15.49
N ASP A 10 -4.42 -13.43 -15.42
CA ASP A 10 -3.34 -12.67 -14.78
C ASP A 10 -3.86 -11.49 -13.92
N TRP A 11 -4.92 -11.75 -13.13
CA TRP A 11 -5.49 -10.73 -12.25
C TRP A 11 -4.55 -10.31 -11.11
N ASN A 12 -3.49 -11.09 -10.86
CA ASN A 12 -2.47 -10.73 -9.88
C ASN A 12 -1.60 -9.56 -10.37
N ALA A 13 -1.42 -9.39 -11.69
CA ALA A 13 -0.74 -8.23 -12.25
C ALA A 13 -1.67 -7.01 -12.35
N SER A 14 -2.90 -7.20 -12.84
CA SER A 14 -3.94 -6.16 -12.90
C SER A 14 -5.30 -6.79 -13.18
N ALA A 15 -6.38 -6.19 -12.67
CA ALA A 15 -7.73 -6.67 -12.88
C ALA A 15 -8.61 -5.61 -13.56
N PRO A 16 -9.61 -6.01 -14.36
CA PRO A 16 -10.64 -5.09 -14.81
C PRO A 16 -11.33 -4.41 -13.62
N LEU A 17 -11.66 -3.13 -13.76
CA LEU A 17 -12.46 -2.42 -12.77
C LEU A 17 -13.80 -3.14 -12.58
N ARG A 18 -14.21 -3.29 -11.32
CA ARG A 18 -15.58 -3.69 -11.00
C ARG A 18 -16.56 -2.60 -11.49
N PRO A 19 -17.76 -2.97 -11.96
CA PRO A 19 -18.75 -1.99 -12.45
C PRO A 19 -19.02 -0.86 -11.46
N GLU A 20 -19.14 -1.17 -10.17
CA GLU A 20 -19.42 -0.22 -9.09
C GLU A 20 -18.25 0.76 -8.89
N ALA A 21 -17.00 0.27 -9.00
CA ALA A 21 -15.82 1.13 -8.92
C ALA A 21 -15.70 2.04 -10.13
N ARG A 22 -16.08 1.56 -11.32
CA ARG A 22 -16.13 2.37 -12.54
C ARG A 22 -17.17 3.49 -12.44
N GLU A 23 -18.35 3.19 -11.89
CA GLU A 23 -19.41 4.18 -11.69
C GLU A 23 -18.97 5.28 -10.71
N ALA A 24 -18.43 4.91 -9.55
CA ALA A 24 -17.91 5.86 -8.57
C ALA A 24 -16.79 6.75 -9.15
N LEU A 25 -15.91 6.18 -9.99
CA LEU A 25 -14.86 6.95 -10.67
C LEU A 25 -15.46 7.99 -11.63
N LEU A 26 -16.46 7.62 -12.43
CA LEU A 26 -17.10 8.55 -13.36
C LEU A 26 -17.82 9.67 -12.61
N GLU A 27 -18.53 9.33 -11.53
CA GLU A 27 -19.19 10.32 -10.68
C GLU A 27 -18.19 11.28 -9.99
N ALA A 28 -17.00 10.78 -9.64
CA ALA A 28 -15.92 11.61 -9.11
C ALA A 28 -15.32 12.52 -10.21
N LEU A 29 -15.18 12.04 -11.45
CA LEU A 29 -14.67 12.83 -12.57
C LEU A 29 -15.57 14.01 -12.95
N ASP A 30 -16.89 13.89 -12.73
CA ASP A 30 -17.83 14.99 -12.95
C ASP A 30 -17.66 16.13 -11.92
N ARG A 31 -17.02 15.87 -10.78
CA ARG A 31 -16.68 16.88 -9.76
C ARG A 31 -15.29 17.47 -10.02
N PHE A 32 -15.25 18.55 -10.78
CA PHE A 32 -14.02 19.19 -11.26
C PHE A 32 -13.31 20.11 -10.25
N GLY A 33 -13.87 20.31 -9.06
CA GLY A 33 -13.31 21.22 -8.06
C GLY A 33 -11.96 20.74 -7.49
N ASN A 34 -11.11 21.68 -7.07
CA ASN A 34 -9.90 21.35 -6.34
C ASN A 34 -10.24 21.14 -4.85
N PRO A 35 -10.01 19.96 -4.24
CA PRO A 35 -10.39 19.65 -2.86
C PRO A 35 -9.66 20.48 -1.79
N SER A 36 -8.65 21.27 -2.17
CA SER A 36 -7.99 22.24 -1.28
C SER A 36 -8.66 23.63 -1.27
N SER A 37 -9.63 23.87 -2.17
CA SER A 37 -10.29 25.16 -2.30
C SER A 37 -11.50 25.27 -1.39
N VAL A 38 -11.71 26.46 -0.83
CA VAL A 38 -12.78 26.72 0.16
C VAL A 38 -14.15 27.00 -0.47
N HIS A 39 -14.23 27.22 -1.78
CA HIS A 39 -15.50 27.46 -2.49
C HIS A 39 -16.32 26.17 -2.66
N THR A 40 -17.55 26.29 -3.16
CA THR A 40 -18.52 25.20 -3.20
C THR A 40 -17.99 23.96 -3.91
N GLU A 41 -17.49 24.12 -5.14
CA GLU A 41 -16.95 23.01 -5.95
C GLU A 41 -15.75 22.34 -5.27
N GLY A 42 -14.91 23.14 -4.58
CA GLY A 42 -13.78 22.60 -3.82
C GLY A 42 -14.22 21.78 -2.61
N ARG A 43 -15.23 22.24 -1.87
CA ARG A 43 -15.83 21.48 -0.75
C ARG A 43 -16.53 20.21 -1.22
N GLU A 44 -17.20 20.25 -2.37
CA GLU A 44 -17.83 19.08 -2.98
C GLU A 44 -16.79 18.02 -3.38
N ALA A 45 -15.69 18.43 -4.03
CA ALA A 45 -14.59 17.52 -4.35
C ALA A 45 -13.92 16.97 -3.08
N ARG A 46 -13.74 17.81 -2.05
CA ARG A 46 -13.19 17.39 -0.76
C ARG A 46 -14.07 16.33 -0.07
N ALA A 47 -15.39 16.52 -0.10
CA ALA A 47 -16.33 15.58 0.50
C ALA A 47 -16.25 14.18 -0.14
N VAL A 48 -15.97 14.08 -1.44
CA VAL A 48 -15.74 12.78 -2.10
C VAL A 48 -14.48 12.10 -1.57
N VAL A 49 -13.37 12.83 -1.47
CA VAL A 49 -12.10 12.28 -0.97
C VAL A 49 -12.22 11.87 0.50
N ASP A 50 -12.86 12.68 1.33
CA ASP A 50 -13.06 12.38 2.75
C ASP A 50 -14.01 11.20 2.94
N GLY A 51 -15.12 11.14 2.19
CA GLY A 51 -16.03 9.99 2.23
C GLY A 51 -15.35 8.68 1.80
N ALA A 52 -14.48 8.74 0.77
CA ALA A 52 -13.67 7.58 0.38
C ALA A 52 -12.68 7.17 1.48
N ARG A 53 -12.08 8.14 2.18
CA ARG A 53 -11.17 7.90 3.31
C ARG A 53 -11.89 7.21 4.46
N ASP A 54 -13.08 7.69 4.82
CA ASP A 54 -13.91 7.11 5.87
C ASP A 54 -14.29 5.66 5.54
N ALA A 55 -14.66 5.39 4.28
CA ALA A 55 -14.99 4.04 3.83
C ALA A 55 -13.79 3.08 3.91
N VAL A 56 -12.59 3.53 3.50
CA VAL A 56 -11.35 2.73 3.60
C VAL A 56 -10.98 2.49 5.06
N ALA A 57 -11.05 3.52 5.89
CA ALA A 57 -10.74 3.44 7.31
C ALA A 57 -11.67 2.47 8.04
N ALA A 58 -12.98 2.56 7.77
CA ALA A 58 -13.97 1.63 8.32
C ALA A 58 -13.72 0.18 7.88
N PHE A 59 -13.31 -0.03 6.62
CA PHE A 59 -12.96 -1.37 6.12
C PHE A 59 -11.72 -1.95 6.82
N LEU A 60 -10.71 -1.11 7.09
CA LEU A 60 -9.47 -1.50 7.76
C LEU A 60 -9.57 -1.51 9.29
N GLY A 61 -10.62 -0.93 9.86
CA GLY A 61 -10.79 -0.83 11.31
C GLY A 61 -9.85 0.19 11.97
N CYS A 62 -9.47 1.26 11.26
CA CYS A 62 -8.57 2.31 11.74
C CYS A 62 -9.24 3.70 11.75
N ASP A 63 -8.57 4.70 12.33
CA ASP A 63 -9.03 6.08 12.27
C ASP A 63 -8.81 6.66 10.85
N PRO A 64 -9.73 7.48 10.31
CA PRO A 64 -9.55 8.08 8.99
C PRO A 64 -8.23 8.86 8.83
N SER A 65 -7.69 9.44 9.90
CA SER A 65 -6.39 10.13 9.89
C SER A 65 -5.19 9.20 9.66
N GLU A 66 -5.35 7.88 9.84
CA GLU A 66 -4.32 6.87 9.58
C GLU A 66 -4.28 6.43 8.11
N VAL A 67 -5.29 6.77 7.31
CA VAL A 67 -5.35 6.46 5.88
C VAL A 67 -4.64 7.56 5.09
N VAL A 68 -3.70 7.19 4.23
CA VAL A 68 -3.04 8.10 3.26
C VAL A 68 -3.23 7.55 1.85
N PHE A 69 -3.84 8.33 0.97
CA PHE A 69 -3.96 7.97 -0.44
C PHE A 69 -2.66 8.29 -1.18
N THR A 70 -2.14 7.31 -1.90
CA THR A 70 -1.00 7.44 -2.82
C THR A 70 -1.43 7.01 -4.23
N SER A 71 -0.55 7.14 -5.22
CA SER A 71 -0.81 6.67 -6.60
C SER A 71 -0.86 5.14 -6.75
N GLY A 72 -0.43 4.39 -5.72
CA GLY A 72 -0.47 2.92 -5.72
C GLY A 72 0.50 2.28 -4.72
N GLY A 73 0.54 0.94 -4.73
CA GLY A 73 1.33 0.15 -3.77
C GLY A 73 2.84 0.43 -3.81
N THR A 74 3.41 0.73 -4.98
CA THR A 74 4.84 1.07 -5.08
C THR A 74 5.17 2.37 -4.33
N GLU A 75 4.36 3.42 -4.51
CA GLU A 75 4.57 4.67 -3.79
C GLU A 75 4.28 4.53 -2.30
N ALA A 76 3.22 3.79 -1.93
CA ALA A 76 2.89 3.52 -0.53
C ALA A 76 4.05 2.83 0.21
N ASN A 77 4.62 1.77 -0.37
CA ASN A 77 5.74 1.04 0.23
C ASN A 77 6.99 1.92 0.35
N ALA A 78 7.31 2.68 -0.69
CA ALA A 78 8.45 3.61 -0.65
C ALA A 78 8.26 4.69 0.42
N LEU A 79 7.05 5.27 0.52
CA LEU A 79 6.71 6.27 1.54
C LEU A 79 6.83 5.71 2.96
N ALA A 80 6.32 4.50 3.21
CA ALA A 80 6.39 3.86 4.51
C ALA A 80 7.85 3.59 4.93
N ILE A 81 8.67 3.04 4.03
CA ILE A 81 10.09 2.73 4.30
C ILE A 81 10.91 4.02 4.49
N ALA A 82 10.66 5.04 3.67
CA ALA A 82 11.32 6.34 3.82
C ALA A 82 10.95 7.01 5.15
N SER A 83 9.68 6.94 5.57
CA SER A 83 9.22 7.47 6.85
C SER A 83 9.85 6.74 8.03
N LEU A 84 9.96 5.40 7.95
CA LEU A 84 10.71 4.61 8.92
C LEU A 84 12.16 5.09 9.01
N ALA A 85 12.82 5.28 7.86
CA ALA A 85 14.20 5.72 7.81
C ALA A 85 14.42 7.11 8.44
N ALA A 86 13.44 8.00 8.29
CA ALA A 86 13.49 9.35 8.84
C ALA A 86 13.18 9.40 10.36
N HIS A 87 12.35 8.50 10.87
CA HIS A 87 11.72 8.68 12.19
C HIS A 87 11.94 7.54 13.21
N ALA A 88 12.40 6.36 12.81
CA ALA A 88 12.44 5.19 13.71
C ALA A 88 13.43 5.28 14.89
N GLY A 89 14.41 6.19 14.84
CA GLY A 89 15.47 6.29 15.86
C GLY A 89 16.44 5.10 15.91
N VAL A 90 16.22 4.07 15.07
CA VAL A 90 17.05 2.88 14.92
C VAL A 90 17.33 2.63 13.44
N ARG A 91 18.45 1.99 13.12
CA ARG A 91 18.85 1.63 11.74
C ARG A 91 18.77 0.13 11.47
N ARG A 92 17.66 -0.49 11.87
CA ARG A 92 17.44 -1.94 11.78
C ARG A 92 16.05 -2.23 11.24
N VAL A 93 15.96 -3.16 10.29
CA VAL A 93 14.70 -3.62 9.68
C VAL A 93 14.71 -5.15 9.58
N VAL A 94 13.55 -5.77 9.70
CA VAL A 94 13.33 -7.19 9.44
C VAL A 94 12.41 -7.29 8.21
N ALA A 95 12.74 -8.14 7.26
CA ALA A 95 11.94 -8.35 6.04
C ALA A 95 12.12 -9.77 5.49
N ALA A 96 11.23 -10.21 4.60
CA ALA A 96 11.40 -11.48 3.88
C ALA A 96 12.11 -11.26 2.53
N PRO A 97 12.87 -12.23 2.00
CA PRO A 97 13.45 -12.13 0.66
C PRO A 97 12.41 -12.27 -0.46
N ILE A 98 11.17 -12.66 -0.14
CA ILE A 98 10.05 -12.85 -1.07
C ILE A 98 9.15 -11.62 -1.23
N GLU A 99 9.54 -10.48 -0.64
CA GLU A 99 8.79 -9.22 -0.78
C GLU A 99 8.75 -8.75 -2.24
N HIS A 100 7.75 -7.91 -2.56
CA HIS A 100 7.66 -7.28 -3.87
C HIS A 100 8.89 -6.37 -4.14
N PRO A 101 9.33 -6.19 -5.41
CA PRO A 101 10.44 -5.29 -5.73
C PRO A 101 10.29 -3.85 -5.20
N SER A 102 9.06 -3.37 -5.02
CA SER A 102 8.79 -2.05 -4.40
C SER A 102 9.20 -1.94 -2.93
N VAL A 103 9.42 -3.07 -2.25
CA VAL A 103 9.96 -3.14 -0.89
C VAL A 103 11.46 -3.45 -0.93
N LEU A 104 11.85 -4.46 -1.73
CA LEU A 104 13.24 -4.90 -1.82
C LEU A 104 14.19 -3.78 -2.26
N ALA A 105 13.80 -2.97 -3.25
CA ALA A 105 14.65 -1.90 -3.76
C ALA A 105 14.93 -0.79 -2.73
N PRO A 106 13.91 -0.22 -2.03
CA PRO A 106 14.16 0.69 -0.92
C PRO A 106 14.99 0.08 0.22
N LEU A 107 14.77 -1.19 0.58
CA LEU A 107 15.57 -1.86 1.62
C LEU A 107 17.04 -2.00 1.21
N SER A 108 17.32 -2.36 -0.05
CA SER A 108 18.70 -2.41 -0.57
C SER A 108 19.37 -1.03 -0.52
N HIS A 109 18.63 0.03 -0.81
CA HIS A 109 19.14 1.40 -0.65
C HIS A 109 19.49 1.72 0.82
N LEU A 110 18.65 1.30 1.77
CA LEU A 110 18.95 1.45 3.20
C LEU A 110 20.19 0.64 3.61
N GLU A 111 20.33 -0.61 3.16
CA GLU A 111 21.54 -1.42 3.41
C GLU A 111 22.81 -0.73 2.91
N ALA A 112 22.78 -0.19 1.68
CA ALA A 112 23.88 0.59 1.12
C ALA A 112 24.18 1.87 1.93
N ALA A 113 23.16 2.44 2.58
CA ALA A 113 23.29 3.56 3.51
C ALA A 113 23.69 3.14 4.95
N GLY A 114 24.06 1.88 5.16
CA GLY A 114 24.56 1.36 6.44
C GLY A 114 23.47 0.92 7.43
N TRP A 115 22.24 0.72 6.97
CA TRP A 115 21.21 0.05 7.78
C TRP A 115 21.46 -1.45 7.83
N ARG A 116 21.03 -2.08 8.92
CA ARG A 116 21.04 -3.53 9.05
C ARG A 116 19.67 -4.10 8.72
N VAL A 117 19.55 -4.79 7.59
CA VAL A 117 18.36 -5.59 7.27
C VAL A 117 18.60 -7.03 7.69
N ARG A 118 17.66 -7.59 8.46
CA ARG A 118 17.62 -9.02 8.79
C ARG A 118 16.60 -9.69 7.88
N TRP A 119 17.10 -10.52 6.96
CA TRP A 119 16.28 -11.32 6.07
C TRP A 119 15.77 -12.57 6.79
N LEU A 120 14.46 -12.77 6.80
CA LEU A 120 13.82 -13.94 7.40
C LEU A 120 14.02 -15.19 6.51
N PRO A 121 14.25 -16.38 7.09
CA PRO A 121 14.21 -17.62 6.33
C PRO A 121 12.79 -17.86 5.77
N VAL A 122 12.71 -18.52 4.63
CA VAL A 122 11.46 -18.82 3.93
C VAL A 122 11.36 -20.32 3.69
N THR A 123 10.21 -20.91 4.02
CA THR A 123 9.96 -22.34 3.80
C THR A 123 9.78 -22.66 2.31
N PRO A 124 9.88 -23.93 1.89
CA PRO A 124 9.57 -24.34 0.52
C PRO A 124 8.15 -23.96 0.05
N GLU A 125 7.21 -23.76 0.97
CA GLU A 125 5.83 -23.32 0.71
C GLU A 125 5.70 -21.80 0.56
N GLY A 126 6.81 -21.05 0.66
CA GLY A 126 6.81 -19.59 0.52
C GLY A 126 6.38 -18.85 1.79
N VAL A 127 6.51 -19.47 2.96
CA VAL A 127 6.14 -18.84 4.24
C VAL A 127 7.40 -18.28 4.91
N ALA A 128 7.39 -16.99 5.26
CA ALA A 128 8.45 -16.41 6.07
C ALA A 128 8.32 -16.88 7.52
N GLU A 129 9.39 -17.43 8.09
CA GLU A 129 9.39 -17.90 9.47
C GLU A 129 9.95 -16.81 10.40
N ILE A 130 9.22 -16.50 11.48
CA ILE A 130 9.66 -15.54 12.50
C ILE A 130 10.47 -16.29 13.58
N PRO A 131 11.78 -16.06 13.69
CA PRO A 131 12.62 -16.71 14.69
C PRO A 131 12.17 -16.39 16.12
N PRO A 132 12.38 -17.31 17.10
CA PRO A 132 11.98 -17.10 18.49
C PRO A 132 12.54 -15.83 19.13
N ASP A 133 13.73 -15.36 18.73
CA ASP A 133 14.32 -14.14 19.26
C ASP A 133 13.64 -12.84 18.76
N LEU A 134 12.76 -12.95 17.77
CA LEU A 134 11.86 -11.87 17.33
C LEU A 134 10.42 -12.04 17.88
N GLN A 135 10.14 -13.12 18.61
CA GLN A 135 8.83 -13.35 19.22
C GLN A 135 8.80 -12.64 20.58
N GLY A 136 8.49 -11.33 20.55
CA GLY A 136 8.29 -10.50 21.73
C GLY A 136 7.45 -9.26 21.39
N GLU A 137 6.68 -8.77 22.36
CA GLU A 137 5.83 -7.57 22.18
C GLU A 137 6.69 -6.37 21.78
N GLY A 138 6.58 -5.91 20.53
CA GLY A 138 7.29 -4.73 20.05
C GLY A 138 7.70 -4.70 18.58
N PHE A 139 7.60 -5.82 17.84
CA PHE A 139 7.77 -5.77 16.39
C PHE A 139 6.44 -5.44 15.73
N GLY A 140 6.29 -4.18 15.31
CA GLY A 140 5.30 -3.81 14.30
C GLY A 140 5.63 -4.57 13.03
N VAL A 141 4.91 -5.65 12.76
CA VAL A 141 5.05 -6.39 11.51
C VAL A 141 4.47 -5.50 10.42
N LEU A 142 5.33 -5.00 9.53
CA LEU A 142 4.89 -4.47 8.25
C LEU A 142 4.48 -5.66 7.39
N GLN A 143 3.21 -6.06 7.48
CA GLN A 143 2.60 -6.98 6.53
C GLN A 143 1.92 -6.13 5.46
N ALA A 144 2.43 -6.23 4.23
CA ALA A 144 1.79 -5.70 3.03
C ALA A 144 0.74 -6.69 2.49
#